data_AF-A0A4S2L952-F1
#
_entry.id   AF-A0A4S2L952-F1
#
_cell.length_a   1.000
_cell.length_b   1.000
_cell.length_c   1.000
_cell.angle_alpha   90.00
_cell.angle_beta   90.00
_cell.angle_gamma   90.00
#
_symmetry.space_group_name_H-M   'P 1'
#
loop_
_entity.id
_entity.type
_entity.pdbx_description
1 polymer ?
#
loop_
_entity_poly.entity_id
_entity_poly.type
_entity_poly.pdbx_seq_one_letter_code
_entity_poly.pdbx_strand_id
1 'polypeptide(L)'
;RSLLVVQPPMASIRPTEYFNANEYISDYESETASQADARSDISHREVPPLKDPDLIAKPTSAHRSYGSSKAVLDQEQRRVHNAAVRHQLLSLDAYDRHRKLVNDYLQYYGGSWSDFKRDDATDRRDIDVIREHGRFLWSDKDEPKNW
;
A
#
# COMPACT_ATOMS: atom_id res chain seq x y z
N ARG A 1 26.67 51.26 -5.13
CA ARG A 1 25.90 50.46 -4.15
C ARG A 1 25.79 49.04 -4.72
N SER A 2 26.73 48.16 -4.37
CA SER A 2 26.77 46.79 -4.87
C SER A 2 25.88 45.92 -3.98
N LEU A 3 24.83 45.33 -4.57
CA LEU A 3 23.97 44.37 -3.87
C LEU A 3 24.62 42.99 -3.96
N LEU A 4 25.24 42.55 -2.86
CA LEU A 4 25.62 41.15 -2.67
C LEU A 4 24.35 40.36 -2.32
N VAL A 5 23.86 39.58 -3.27
CA VAL A 5 22.83 38.57 -3.03
C VAL A 5 23.50 37.39 -2.31
N VAL A 6 23.25 37.27 -1.01
CA VAL A 6 23.68 36.12 -0.20
C VAL A 6 22.73 34.95 -0.52
N GLN A 7 23.23 33.92 -1.19
CA GLN A 7 22.49 32.66 -1.34
C GLN A 7 22.51 31.89 -0.01
N PRO A 8 21.36 31.39 0.48
CA PRO A 8 21.34 30.47 1.62
C PRO A 8 21.85 29.08 1.21
N PRO A 9 22.50 28.32 2.12
CA PRO A 9 23.06 27.01 1.79
C PRO A 9 21.94 25.99 1.50
N MET A 10 22.09 25.24 0.41
CA MET A 10 21.17 24.17 0.04
C MET A 10 21.16 23.10 1.12
N ALA A 11 19.98 22.83 1.68
CA ALA A 11 19.75 21.65 2.51
C ALA A 11 20.06 20.40 1.68
N SER A 12 21.03 19.61 2.13
CA SER A 12 21.30 18.28 1.57
C SER A 12 20.07 17.41 1.80
N ILE A 13 19.26 17.24 0.76
CA ILE A 13 18.13 16.32 0.74
C ILE A 13 18.73 14.93 0.86
N ARG A 14 18.59 14.31 2.04
CA ARG A 14 18.87 12.88 2.20
C ARG A 14 18.02 12.14 1.15
N PRO A 15 18.58 11.19 0.39
CA PRO A 15 17.77 10.36 -0.47
C PRO A 15 16.69 9.73 0.41
N THR A 16 15.43 10.07 0.18
CA THR A 16 14.34 9.25 0.70
C THR A 16 14.61 7.87 0.15
N GLU A 17 14.71 6.86 1.02
CA GLU A 17 14.76 5.47 0.59
C GLU A 17 13.48 5.21 -0.19
N TYR A 18 13.58 5.38 -1.51
CA TYR A 18 12.52 5.13 -2.44
C TYR A 18 12.18 3.65 -2.31
N PHE A 19 10.89 3.40 -2.12
CA PHE A 19 10.24 2.10 -2.32
C PHE A 19 11.06 1.19 -3.24
N ASN A 20 11.43 0.01 -2.73
CA ASN A 20 12.09 -1.00 -3.51
C ASN A 20 11.15 -1.43 -4.66
N ALA A 21 11.47 -0.98 -5.87
CA ALA A 21 10.69 -1.27 -7.07
C ALA A 21 10.64 -2.77 -7.42
N ASN A 22 11.39 -3.62 -6.69
CA ASN A 22 11.34 -5.07 -6.85
C ASN A 22 10.11 -5.73 -6.20
N GLU A 23 9.27 -5.01 -5.46
CA GLU A 23 7.94 -5.49 -5.02
C GLU A 23 6.80 -5.04 -5.95
N TYR A 24 7.11 -4.66 -7.19
CA TYR A 24 6.12 -4.49 -8.23
C TYR A 24 5.55 -5.85 -8.63
N ILE A 25 4.49 -6.27 -7.94
CA ILE A 25 3.68 -7.43 -8.33
C ILE A 25 2.75 -6.95 -9.44
N SER A 26 3.28 -6.84 -10.67
CA SER A 26 2.45 -6.73 -11.86
C SER A 26 1.71 -8.04 -12.07
N ASP A 27 0.43 -8.07 -11.74
CA ASP A 27 -0.53 -9.04 -12.26
C ASP A 27 -1.13 -8.59 -13.61
N TYR A 28 -0.61 -7.50 -14.20
CA TYR A 28 -0.97 -7.04 -15.54
C TYR A 28 -0.13 -7.74 -16.63
N GLU A 29 -0.20 -9.07 -16.70
CA GLU A 29 0.02 -9.77 -17.97
C GLU A 29 -1.32 -9.80 -18.71
N SER A 30 -1.59 -8.74 -19.48
CA SER A 30 -2.58 -8.85 -20.54
C SER A 30 -1.95 -9.62 -21.68
N GLU A 31 -2.28 -10.91 -21.76
CA GLU A 31 -2.20 -11.69 -22.99
C GLU A 31 -3.16 -11.09 -24.05
N THR A 32 -2.81 -9.94 -24.60
CA THR A 32 -3.38 -9.41 -25.85
C THR A 32 -2.30 -8.84 -26.76
N ALA A 33 -1.02 -9.07 -26.46
CA ALA A 33 0.00 -8.98 -27.48
C ALA A 33 -0.20 -10.17 -28.41
N SER A 34 -1.19 -10.04 -29.31
CA SER A 34 -1.23 -10.78 -30.55
C SER A 34 0.14 -10.60 -31.17
N GLN A 35 0.98 -11.62 -31.06
CA GLN A 35 2.21 -11.69 -31.81
C GLN A 35 1.75 -11.79 -33.27
N ALA A 36 1.58 -10.64 -33.90
CA ALA A 36 1.47 -10.56 -35.34
C ALA A 36 2.82 -11.08 -35.84
N ASP A 37 2.84 -12.36 -36.19
CA ASP A 37 3.93 -13.01 -36.86
C ASP A 37 4.20 -12.27 -38.17
N ALA A 38 5.05 -11.25 -38.11
CA ALA A 38 5.40 -10.41 -39.24
C ALA A 38 6.35 -11.12 -40.22
N ARG A 39 6.34 -12.47 -40.24
CA ARG A 39 7.20 -13.30 -41.10
C ARG A 39 6.57 -14.58 -41.62
N SER A 40 5.25 -14.76 -41.58
CA SER A 40 4.61 -15.76 -42.44
C SER A 40 4.10 -15.11 -43.73
N ASP A 41 4.91 -15.19 -44.79
CA ASP A 41 4.44 -15.00 -46.16
C ASP A 41 3.60 -16.23 -46.55
N ILE A 42 2.38 -16.27 -46.00
CA ILE A 42 1.42 -17.31 -46.32
C ILE A 42 0.87 -16.95 -47.69
N SER A 43 1.43 -17.58 -48.73
CA SER A 43 0.84 -17.60 -50.06
C SER A 43 -0.66 -17.93 -49.93
N HIS A 44 -1.51 -16.96 -50.28
CA HIS A 44 -2.98 -17.04 -50.22
C HIS A 44 -3.61 -18.20 -51.03
N ARG A 45 -2.80 -19.09 -51.62
CA ARG A 45 -3.25 -20.17 -52.49
C ARG A 45 -3.55 -21.49 -51.78
N GLU A 46 -3.17 -21.65 -50.50
CA GLU A 46 -3.27 -22.96 -49.80
C GLU A 46 -4.04 -22.92 -48.48
N VAL A 47 -4.85 -21.89 -48.21
CA VAL A 47 -5.82 -21.94 -47.12
C VAL A 47 -7.15 -22.45 -47.70
N PRO A 48 -7.60 -23.67 -47.38
CA PRO A 48 -8.92 -24.13 -47.78
C PRO A 48 -9.96 -23.11 -47.29
N PRO A 49 -10.90 -22.67 -48.13
CA PRO A 49 -11.94 -21.77 -47.68
C PRO A 49 -12.68 -22.44 -46.52
N LEU A 50 -12.58 -21.86 -45.32
CA LEU A 50 -13.35 -22.26 -44.15
C LEU A 50 -14.82 -22.21 -44.59
N LYS A 51 -15.44 -23.38 -44.71
CA LYS A 51 -16.75 -23.54 -45.35
C LYS A 51 -17.87 -23.71 -44.35
N ASP A 52 -17.55 -23.69 -43.06
CA ASP A 52 -18.53 -23.78 -41.98
C ASP A 52 -19.15 -22.39 -41.75
N PRO A 53 -20.41 -22.18 -42.19
CA PRO A 53 -21.08 -20.89 -42.02
C PRO A 53 -21.26 -20.54 -40.54
N ASP A 54 -21.26 -21.54 -39.66
CA ASP A 54 -21.38 -21.39 -38.20
C ASP A 54 -20.12 -20.78 -37.56
N LEU A 55 -18.95 -20.94 -38.19
CA LEU A 55 -17.69 -20.34 -37.74
C LEU A 55 -17.50 -18.92 -38.31
N ILE A 56 -18.15 -18.61 -39.44
CA ILE A 56 -18.10 -17.31 -40.13
C ILE A 56 -19.16 -16.35 -39.56
N ALA A 57 -20.29 -16.89 -39.12
CA ALA A 57 -21.32 -16.12 -38.45
C ALA A 57 -20.72 -15.53 -37.17
N LYS A 58 -20.51 -14.20 -37.15
CA LYS A 58 -20.31 -13.46 -35.90
C LYS A 58 -21.39 -13.96 -34.95
N PRO A 59 -21.05 -14.46 -33.74
CA PRO A 59 -22.05 -14.95 -32.84
C PRO A 59 -23.03 -13.82 -32.63
N THR A 60 -24.24 -13.96 -33.17
CA THR A 60 -25.35 -13.04 -32.94
C THR A 60 -25.90 -13.34 -31.55
N SER A 61 -25.00 -13.57 -30.59
CA SER A 61 -25.37 -13.43 -29.20
C SER A 61 -25.70 -11.97 -29.08
N ALA A 62 -27.00 -11.66 -29.05
CA ALA A 62 -27.47 -10.42 -28.44
C ALA A 62 -26.60 -10.26 -27.20
N HIS A 63 -25.77 -9.20 -27.17
CA HIS A 63 -24.96 -8.89 -26.01
C HIS A 63 -25.97 -8.92 -24.88
N ARG A 64 -25.90 -9.93 -23.99
CA ARG A 64 -26.76 -9.94 -22.80
C ARG A 64 -26.61 -8.53 -22.29
N SER A 65 -27.72 -7.82 -22.10
CA SER A 65 -27.67 -6.45 -21.62
C SER A 65 -27.03 -6.54 -20.24
N TYR A 66 -25.69 -6.49 -20.23
CA TYR A 66 -24.85 -6.33 -19.08
C TYR A 66 -25.27 -4.93 -18.68
N GLY A 67 -26.28 -4.84 -17.81
CA GLY A 67 -26.71 -3.56 -17.26
C GLY A 67 -25.44 -2.82 -16.86
N SER A 68 -25.31 -1.56 -17.29
CA SER A 68 -24.08 -0.74 -17.18
C SER A 68 -22.79 -1.58 -17.05
N SER A 69 -22.29 -2.12 -18.17
CA SER A 69 -21.04 -2.92 -18.21
C SER A 69 -19.87 -2.31 -17.42
N LYS A 70 -19.81 -0.97 -17.34
CA LYS A 70 -18.88 -0.22 -16.50
C LYS A 70 -19.05 -0.48 -15.00
N ALA A 71 -20.29 -0.57 -14.50
CA ALA A 71 -20.57 -0.86 -13.10
C ALA A 71 -20.13 -2.27 -12.72
N VAL A 72 -20.35 -3.25 -13.62
CA VAL A 72 -19.89 -4.63 -13.40
C VAL A 72 -18.36 -4.71 -13.39
N LEU A 73 -17.69 -4.02 -14.32
CA LEU A 73 -16.23 -3.94 -14.35
C LEU A 73 -15.68 -3.30 -13.07
N ASP A 74 -16.20 -2.14 -12.67
CA ASP A 74 -15.78 -1.43 -11.45
C ASP A 74 -16.00 -2.27 -10.19
N GLN A 75 -17.11 -3.01 -10.12
CA GLN A 75 -17.36 -3.95 -9.03
C GLN A 75 -16.31 -5.06 -8.98
N GLU A 76 -15.96 -5.66 -10.12
CA GLU A 76 -14.96 -6.73 -10.17
C GLU A 76 -13.56 -6.20 -9.83
N GLN A 77 -13.20 -5.02 -10.33
CA GLN A 77 -11.94 -4.36 -9.97
C GLN A 77 -11.85 -4.11 -8.47
N ARG A 78 -12.91 -3.59 -7.86
CA ARG A 78 -12.96 -3.40 -6.40
C ARG A 78 -12.82 -4.73 -5.68
N ARG A 79 -13.48 -5.80 -6.14
CA ARG A 79 -13.40 -7.12 -5.51
C ARG A 79 -11.96 -7.66 -5.50
N VAL A 80 -11.30 -7.64 -6.65
CA VAL A 80 -9.92 -8.11 -6.80
C VAL A 80 -8.95 -7.25 -5.99
N HIS A 81 -9.04 -5.93 -6.10
CA HIS A 81 -8.22 -5.00 -5.32
C HIS A 81 -8.40 -5.22 -3.81
N ASN A 82 -9.63 -5.36 -3.33
CA ASN A 82 -9.93 -5.62 -1.93
C ASN A 82 -9.39 -6.97 -1.44
N ALA A 83 -9.37 -7.98 -2.30
CA ALA A 83 -8.80 -9.29 -1.97
C ALA A 83 -7.27 -9.21 -1.88
N ALA A 84 -6.62 -8.55 -2.84
CA ALA A 84 -5.17 -8.35 -2.86
C ALA A 84 -4.69 -7.54 -1.64
N VAL A 85 -5.37 -6.42 -1.32
CA VAL A 85 -5.05 -5.59 -0.15
C VAL A 85 -5.20 -6.38 1.15
N ARG A 86 -6.27 -7.19 1.27
CA ARG A 86 -6.46 -8.06 2.44
C ARG A 86 -5.34 -9.07 2.57
N HIS A 87 -4.99 -9.75 1.48
CA HIS A 87 -3.92 -10.72 1.47
C HIS A 87 -2.59 -10.09 1.91
N GLN A 88 -2.24 -8.92 1.35
CA GLN A 88 -1.04 -8.17 1.75
C GLN A 88 -1.08 -7.75 3.23
N LEU A 89 -2.21 -7.29 3.74
CA LEU A 89 -2.31 -6.85 5.14
C LEU A 89 -2.15 -8.04 6.11
N LEU A 90 -2.71 -9.19 5.75
CA LEU A 90 -2.64 -10.41 6.55
C LEU A 90 -1.26 -11.07 6.50
N SER A 91 -0.51 -10.92 5.40
CA SER A 91 0.84 -11.47 5.27
C SER A 91 1.90 -10.73 6.08
N LEU A 92 1.65 -9.48 6.46
CA LEU A 92 2.56 -8.68 7.29
C LEU A 92 2.53 -9.13 8.76
N ASP A 93 3.67 -8.96 9.43
CA ASP A 93 3.75 -9.07 10.89
C ASP A 93 2.84 -8.03 11.56
N ALA A 94 2.45 -8.30 12.81
CA ALA A 94 1.58 -7.42 13.59
C ALA A 94 2.13 -5.98 13.68
N TYR A 95 3.44 -5.83 13.86
CA TYR A 95 4.07 -4.52 13.95
C TYR A 95 4.03 -3.78 12.60
N ASP A 96 4.43 -4.45 11.53
CA ASP A 96 4.46 -3.86 10.18
C ASP A 96 3.06 -3.48 9.69
N ARG A 97 2.08 -4.34 10.00
CA ARG A 97 0.66 -4.07 9.74
C ARG A 97 0.21 -2.79 10.43
N HIS A 98 0.50 -2.65 11.72
CA HIS A 98 0.15 -1.46 12.49
C HIS A 98 0.83 -0.21 11.92
N ARG A 99 2.13 -0.28 11.62
CA ARG A 99 2.89 0.83 11.05
C ARG A 99 2.31 1.30 9.73
N LYS A 100 1.94 0.38 8.83
CA LYS A 100 1.30 0.70 7.55
C LYS A 100 -0.04 1.42 7.77
N LEU A 101 -0.91 0.86 8.62
CA LEU A 101 -2.23 1.43 8.88
C LEU A 101 -2.16 2.85 9.49
N VAL A 102 -1.23 3.08 10.42
CA VAL A 102 -1.04 4.41 11.01
C VAL A 102 -0.53 5.42 9.98
N ASN A 103 0.43 5.02 9.13
CA ASN A 103 0.91 5.87 8.04
C ASN A 103 -0.20 6.23 7.05
N ASP A 104 -0.98 5.23 6.62
CA ASP A 104 -2.09 5.43 5.68
C ASP A 104 -3.12 6.40 6.30
N TYR A 105 -3.47 6.21 7.57
CA TYR A 105 -4.36 7.11 8.30
C TYR A 105 -3.83 8.56 8.30
N LEU A 106 -2.56 8.75 8.65
CA LEU A 106 -1.94 10.07 8.68
C LEU A 106 -1.89 10.74 7.31
N GLN A 107 -1.67 9.96 6.25
CA GLN A 107 -1.59 10.45 4.86
C GLN A 107 -2.95 10.94 4.33
N TYR A 108 -4.05 10.28 4.69
CA TYR A 108 -5.39 10.61 4.19
C TYR A 108 -6.10 11.66 5.04
N TYR A 109 -5.98 11.59 6.37
CA TYR A 109 -6.70 12.46 7.29
C TYR A 109 -5.84 13.61 7.84
N GLY A 110 -4.53 13.57 7.60
CA GLY A 110 -3.59 14.52 8.18
C GLY A 110 -3.31 14.25 9.66
N GLY A 111 -2.49 15.11 10.27
CA GLY A 111 -2.01 15.00 11.64
C GLY A 111 -0.50 14.81 11.72
N SER A 112 0.03 14.68 12.93
CA SER A 112 1.45 14.45 13.17
C SER A 112 1.69 13.31 14.15
N TRP A 113 2.85 12.66 14.04
CA TRP A 113 3.31 11.67 15.02
C TRP A 113 3.39 12.22 16.45
N SER A 114 3.49 13.55 16.60
CA SER A 114 3.43 14.24 17.89
C SER A 114 2.11 14.01 18.63
N ASP A 115 1.02 13.79 17.89
CA ASP A 115 -0.33 13.72 18.45
C ASP A 115 -0.59 12.34 19.08
N PHE A 116 0.22 11.34 18.72
CA PHE A 116 0.19 10.00 19.31
C PHE A 116 1.01 9.91 20.61
N LYS A 117 1.60 11.00 21.08
CA LYS A 117 2.34 11.00 22.34
C LYS A 117 1.34 10.84 23.49
N ARG A 118 1.55 9.79 24.30
CA ARG A 118 0.78 9.57 25.52
C ARG A 118 1.05 10.68 26.52
N ASP A 119 0.02 11.08 27.26
CA ASP A 119 0.18 11.95 28.42
C ASP A 119 0.68 11.12 29.61
N ASP A 120 1.94 11.33 30.00
CA ASP A 120 2.57 10.64 31.12
C ASP A 120 2.32 11.36 32.47
N ALA A 121 1.53 12.44 32.50
CA ALA A 121 1.35 13.25 33.70
C ALA A 121 0.60 12.52 34.84
N THR A 122 -0.30 11.58 34.50
CA THR A 122 -1.13 10.86 35.47
C THR A 122 -0.66 9.41 35.68
N ASP A 123 0.43 9.04 35.02
CA ASP A 123 0.90 7.66 35.00
C ASP A 123 1.58 7.29 36.32
N ARG A 124 0.87 6.49 37.11
CA ARG A 124 1.39 5.93 38.35
C ARG A 124 2.33 4.77 38.04
N ARG A 125 3.60 4.88 38.45
CA ARG A 125 4.58 3.80 38.28
C ARG A 125 4.61 2.90 39.50
N ASP A 126 5.12 1.69 39.30
CA ASP A 126 5.41 0.72 40.36
C ASP A 126 6.19 1.35 41.53
N ILE A 127 7.16 2.22 41.24
CA ILE A 127 7.91 2.98 42.25
C ILE A 127 7.01 3.87 43.13
N ASP A 128 5.96 4.47 42.58
CA ASP A 128 5.05 5.35 43.31
C ASP A 128 4.15 4.51 44.23
N VAL A 129 3.73 3.33 43.75
CA VAL A 129 2.99 2.33 44.54
C VAL A 129 3.82 1.84 45.73
N ILE A 130 5.10 1.52 45.49
CA ILE A 130 6.01 1.05 46.54
C ILE A 130 6.29 2.16 47.55
N ARG A 131 6.42 3.42 47.12
CA ARG A 131 6.60 4.57 48.04
C ARG A 131 5.38 4.80 48.94
N GLU A 132 4.17 4.64 48.44
CA GLU A 132 2.95 4.86 49.22
C GLU A 132 2.67 3.76 50.25
N HIS A 133 2.91 2.49 49.88
CA HIS A 133 2.56 1.34 50.71
C HIS A 133 3.76 0.68 51.40
N GLY A 134 4.99 1.00 50.99
CA GLY A 134 6.26 0.46 51.51
C GLY A 134 6.68 1.02 52.88
N ARG A 135 5.72 1.41 53.72
CA ARG A 135 5.91 1.97 55.08
C ARG A 135 6.66 1.03 56.03
N PHE A 136 6.86 -0.24 55.66
CA PHE A 136 7.51 -1.25 56.50
C PHE A 136 9.03 -1.33 56.31
N LEU A 137 9.60 -0.82 55.22
CA LEU A 137 11.06 -0.87 54.97
C LEU A 137 11.75 0.49 54.80
N TRP A 138 11.03 1.58 54.51
CA TRP A 138 11.64 2.88 54.22
C TRP A 138 11.15 3.98 55.16
N SER A 139 12.09 4.69 55.77
CA SER A 139 11.82 5.98 56.41
C SER A 139 11.90 7.09 55.36
N ASP A 140 11.25 8.24 55.57
CA ASP A 140 11.27 9.39 54.63
C ASP A 140 12.69 9.94 54.34
N LYS A 141 13.73 9.42 55.02
CA LYS A 141 15.13 9.81 54.86
C LYS A 141 15.96 8.89 53.97
N ASP A 142 15.42 7.76 53.54
CA ASP A 142 16.15 6.78 52.75
C ASP A 142 15.97 7.03 51.24
N GLU A 143 16.79 7.92 50.68
CA GLU A 143 16.90 8.09 49.23
C GLU A 143 17.71 6.93 48.61
N PRO A 144 17.17 6.19 47.63
CA PRO A 144 17.91 5.12 46.97
C PRO A 144 19.05 5.74 46.14
N LYS A 145 20.30 5.50 46.57
CA LYS A 145 21.52 6.06 45.96
C LYS A 145 21.93 5.38 44.65
N ASN A 146 21.34 4.24 44.31
CA ASN A 146 21.58 3.50 43.07
C ASN A 146 20.43 2.52 42.81
N TRP A 147 20.39 1.99 41.59
CA TRP A 147 19.59 0.83 41.20
C TRP A 147 20.41 -0.45 41.37
#